data_AF-A0A7X3XI00-F1
#
_entry.id   AF-A0A7X3XI00-F1
#
_cell.length_a   1.000
_cell.length_b   1.000
_cell.length_c   1.000
_cell.angle_alpha   90.00
_cell.angle_beta   90.00
_cell.angle_gamma   90.00
#
_symmetry.space_group_name_H-M   'P 1'
#
loop_
_entity.id
_entity.type
_entity.pdbx_description
1 polymer ?
#
loop_
_entity_poly.entity_id
_entity_poly.type
_entity_poly.pdbx_seq_one_letter_code
_entity_poly.pdbx_strand_id
1 'polypeptide(L)'
;MIIRKEIAFILISTVLWICHTQHIPYADDVPEGMVLIPAGEFEMGSDDGAANARPVHTVYVDAFYMDTHEITNAQYKAFVDANPQWQKDNIATEYHDGVYLRLWEGNIYPEGKADHPVIYVSWYAAMAYAEWAGKRLPTEAEWEKAALGGLSGKVYPWGDTYDATHANYGRYHNAPIAVGQYPPNGYGLYDMAGNIS
;
A
#
# COMPACT_ATOMS: atom_id res chain seq x y z
N MET A 1 16.96 31.69 -19.21
CA MET A 1 17.43 31.67 -20.61
C MET A 1 18.74 30.90 -20.66
N ILE A 2 18.64 29.63 -21.07
CA ILE A 2 19.63 28.78 -21.73
C ILE A 2 21.05 28.77 -21.14
N ILE A 3 21.39 27.71 -20.42
CA ILE A 3 22.75 27.18 -20.42
C ILE A 3 22.69 25.79 -21.05
N ARG A 4 22.99 25.76 -22.36
CA ARG A 4 23.39 24.55 -23.07
C ARG A 4 24.79 24.16 -22.57
N LYS A 5 24.98 22.90 -22.22
CA LYS A 5 26.30 22.24 -22.27
C LYS A 5 26.11 20.83 -22.82
N GLU A 6 26.20 20.74 -24.14
CA GLU A 6 26.66 19.52 -24.81
C GLU A 6 28.12 19.74 -25.21
N ILE A 7 29.01 18.84 -24.79
CA ILE A 7 30.19 18.43 -25.58
C ILE A 7 30.40 16.95 -25.27
N ALA A 8 30.08 16.08 -26.24
CA ALA A 8 30.58 14.71 -26.30
C ALA A 8 31.24 14.51 -27.68
N PHE A 9 32.50 14.05 -27.65
CA PHE A 9 33.34 13.83 -28.83
C PHE A 9 32.82 12.68 -29.69
N ILE A 10 32.91 12.85 -31.01
CA ILE A 10 32.67 11.82 -32.04
C ILE A 10 33.99 11.09 -32.32
N LEU A 11 33.97 9.75 -32.39
CA LEU A 11 34.65 8.97 -33.44
C LEU A 11 34.13 7.50 -33.47
N ILE A 12 33.24 7.24 -34.43
CA ILE A 12 33.10 6.09 -35.35
C ILE A 12 33.34 4.67 -34.80
N SER A 13 32.27 3.87 -34.68
CA SER A 13 32.14 2.55 -35.32
C SER A 13 30.77 1.95 -34.99
N THR A 14 30.10 1.44 -36.01
CA THR A 14 28.73 0.93 -36.04
C THR A 14 28.49 -0.29 -35.15
N VAL A 15 27.72 -0.12 -34.06
CA VAL A 15 26.73 -1.10 -33.57
C VAL A 15 25.59 -0.28 -32.94
N LEU A 16 24.41 -0.28 -33.59
CA LEU A 16 23.17 0.16 -32.96
C LEU A 16 22.85 -0.86 -31.86
N TRP A 17 23.35 -0.62 -30.65
CA TRP A 17 22.81 -1.22 -29.46
C TRP A 17 21.90 -0.17 -28.83
N ILE A 18 20.60 -0.26 -29.13
CA ILE A 18 19.59 0.35 -28.28
C ILE A 18 19.63 -0.45 -27.00
N CYS A 19 20.59 -0.13 -26.12
CA CYS A 19 20.48 -0.49 -24.73
C CYS A 19 19.28 0.31 -24.23
N HIS A 20 18.15 -0.35 -24.06
CA HIS A 20 17.09 0.17 -23.21
C HIS A 20 17.74 0.30 -21.83
N THR A 21 18.24 1.50 -21.51
CA THR A 21 18.67 1.82 -20.16
C THR A 21 17.39 1.73 -19.34
N GLN A 22 17.15 0.57 -18.72
CA GLN A 22 16.19 0.50 -17.63
C GLN A 22 16.66 1.56 -16.65
N HIS A 23 15.87 2.63 -16.52
CA HIS A 23 16.08 3.64 -15.51
C HIS A 23 15.88 2.89 -14.19
N ILE A 24 16.98 2.47 -13.57
CA ILE A 24 16.94 1.94 -12.21
C ILE A 24 16.62 3.16 -11.36
N PRO A 25 15.43 3.25 -10.74
CA PRO A 25 15.10 4.40 -9.92
C PRO A 25 16.13 4.47 -8.79
N TYR A 26 16.83 5.60 -8.68
CA TYR A 26 17.74 5.83 -7.57
C TYR A 26 16.90 6.09 -6.32
N ALA A 27 17.48 5.93 -5.12
CA ALA A 27 16.78 6.09 -3.85
C ALA A 27 16.08 7.45 -3.66
N ASP A 28 16.49 8.48 -4.42
CA ASP A 28 15.88 9.82 -4.42
C ASP A 28 14.53 9.90 -5.18
N ASP A 29 14.15 8.85 -5.92
CA ASP A 29 12.88 8.77 -6.68
C ASP A 29 11.75 8.05 -5.94
N VAL A 30 12.01 7.50 -4.74
CA VAL A 30 11.01 6.78 -3.96
C VAL A 30 10.10 7.80 -3.25
N PRO A 31 8.78 7.77 -3.48
CA PRO A 31 7.86 8.65 -2.75
C PRO A 31 8.00 8.44 -1.23
N GLU A 32 7.93 9.52 -0.46
CA GLU A 32 8.05 9.47 0.99
C GLU A 32 7.04 8.48 1.60
N GLY A 33 7.53 7.60 2.49
CA GLY A 33 6.71 6.59 3.16
C GLY A 33 6.36 5.36 2.32
N MET A 34 6.86 5.26 1.08
CA MET A 34 6.64 4.11 0.20
C MET A 34 7.87 3.23 0.01
N VAL A 35 7.65 2.01 -0.47
CA VAL A 35 8.68 1.08 -0.93
C VAL A 35 8.41 0.65 -2.37
N LEU A 36 9.48 0.39 -3.12
CA LEU A 36 9.41 -0.18 -4.48
C LEU A 36 9.12 -1.68 -4.39
N ILE A 37 8.02 -2.11 -5.01
CA ILE A 37 7.74 -3.52 -5.27
C ILE A 37 8.24 -3.83 -6.69
N PRO A 38 9.21 -4.76 -6.85
CA PRO A 38 9.83 -5.00 -8.14
C PRO A 38 8.86 -5.65 -9.13
N ALA A 39 9.00 -5.31 -10.41
CA ALA A 39 8.29 -5.99 -11.49
C ALA A 39 8.63 -7.49 -11.52
N GLY A 40 7.69 -8.32 -11.96
CA GLY A 40 7.93 -9.74 -12.15
C GLY A 40 6.72 -10.62 -11.91
N GLU A 41 6.90 -11.90 -12.21
CA GLU A 41 5.92 -12.95 -11.99
C GLU A 41 5.90 -13.40 -10.52
N PHE A 42 4.72 -13.78 -10.05
CA PHE A 42 4.54 -14.49 -8.78
C PHE A 42 3.36 -15.45 -8.87
N GLU A 43 3.31 -16.42 -7.95
CA GLU A 43 2.19 -17.35 -7.82
C GLU A 43 1.12 -16.71 -6.94
N MET A 44 -0.04 -16.38 -7.55
CA MET A 44 -1.19 -15.79 -6.88
C MET A 44 -2.22 -16.86 -6.52
N GLY A 45 -2.82 -16.76 -5.35
CA GLY A 45 -3.86 -17.65 -4.85
C GLY A 45 -3.33 -18.79 -3.98
N SER A 46 -4.23 -19.71 -3.63
CA SER A 46 -3.94 -20.86 -2.76
C SER A 46 -4.88 -22.02 -3.09
N ASP A 47 -4.31 -23.18 -3.44
CA ASP A 47 -5.05 -24.41 -3.76
C ASP A 47 -5.70 -25.04 -2.52
N ASP A 48 -5.13 -24.79 -1.34
CA ASP A 48 -5.65 -25.22 -0.04
C ASP A 48 -6.54 -24.16 0.63
N GLY A 49 -6.65 -22.98 0.02
CA GLY A 49 -7.40 -21.82 0.53
C GLY A 49 -8.92 -21.90 0.33
N ALA A 50 -9.59 -20.77 0.53
CA ALA A 50 -11.02 -20.61 0.25
C ALA A 50 -11.32 -20.75 -1.26
N ALA A 51 -12.57 -21.03 -1.62
CA ALA A 51 -12.95 -21.29 -3.02
C ALA A 51 -12.63 -20.13 -3.97
N ASN A 52 -12.71 -18.88 -3.49
CA ASN A 52 -12.37 -17.68 -4.25
C ASN A 52 -10.86 -17.39 -4.32
N ALA A 53 -10.02 -18.15 -3.60
CA ALA A 53 -8.56 -18.04 -3.66
C ALA A 53 -7.93 -19.11 -4.59
N ARG A 54 -8.73 -20.01 -5.16
CA ARG A 54 -8.28 -21.11 -6.01
C ARG A 54 -8.52 -20.80 -7.50
N PRO A 55 -7.72 -21.39 -8.42
CA PRO A 55 -6.48 -22.11 -8.18
C PRO A 55 -5.28 -21.15 -8.04
N VAL A 56 -4.14 -21.70 -7.61
CA VAL A 56 -2.87 -21.00 -7.81
C VAL A 56 -2.62 -20.78 -9.30
N HIS A 57 -2.19 -19.57 -9.66
CA HIS A 57 -1.82 -19.24 -11.04
C HIS A 57 -0.74 -18.15 -11.08
N THR A 58 0.12 -18.20 -12.08
CA THR A 58 1.19 -17.21 -12.29
C THR A 58 0.62 -15.90 -12.83
N VAL A 59 0.95 -14.79 -12.16
CA VAL A 59 0.57 -13.43 -12.58
C VAL A 59 1.81 -12.55 -12.69
N TYR A 60 1.95 -11.83 -13.80
CA TYR A 60 2.95 -10.78 -13.94
C TYR A 60 2.41 -9.45 -13.42
N VAL A 61 3.18 -8.79 -12.56
CA VAL A 61 2.86 -7.46 -12.02
C VAL A 61 4.03 -6.53 -12.32
N ASP A 62 3.74 -5.36 -12.92
CA ASP A 62 4.73 -4.30 -13.15
C ASP A 62 5.31 -3.77 -11.84
N ALA A 63 6.42 -3.03 -11.91
CA ALA A 63 6.97 -2.37 -10.73
C ALA A 63 6.02 -1.25 -10.29
N PHE A 64 5.81 -1.12 -8.98
CA PHE A 64 4.98 -0.06 -8.40
C PHE A 64 5.49 0.32 -7.02
N TYR A 65 5.05 1.47 -6.52
CA TYR A 65 5.32 1.90 -5.15
C TYR A 65 4.10 1.62 -4.26
N MET A 66 4.35 1.19 -3.04
CA MET A 66 3.31 0.92 -2.04
C MET A 66 3.66 1.58 -0.71
N ASP A 67 2.65 2.14 -0.03
CA ASP A 67 2.83 2.68 1.32
C ASP A 67 3.32 1.58 2.26
N THR A 68 4.32 1.91 3.08
CA THR A 68 4.92 0.99 4.06
C THR A 68 3.94 0.52 5.14
N HIS A 69 2.89 1.31 5.38
CA HIS A 69 1.90 1.12 6.43
C HIS A 69 0.52 1.51 5.91
N GLU A 70 -0.53 1.11 6.63
CA GLU A 70 -1.87 1.61 6.39
C GLU A 70 -1.96 3.12 6.66
N ILE A 71 -2.95 3.77 6.05
CA ILE A 71 -3.18 5.20 6.23
C ILE A 71 -3.57 5.50 7.68
N THR A 72 -2.84 6.40 8.33
CA THR A 72 -3.09 6.76 9.73
C THR A 72 -4.23 7.76 9.89
N ASN A 73 -4.81 7.86 11.09
CA ASN A 73 -5.82 8.88 11.39
C ASN A 73 -5.30 10.29 11.16
N ALA A 74 -4.03 10.59 11.46
CA ALA A 74 -3.44 11.90 11.22
C ALA A 74 -3.34 12.24 9.72
N GLN A 75 -2.94 11.26 8.90
CA GLN A 75 -2.89 11.42 7.44
C GLN A 75 -4.29 11.60 6.84
N TYR A 76 -5.25 10.76 7.25
CA TYR A 76 -6.63 10.87 6.78
C TYR A 76 -7.29 12.17 7.26
N LYS A 77 -6.91 12.67 8.44
CA LYS A 77 -7.37 13.98 8.93
C LYS A 77 -6.98 15.12 7.99
N ALA A 78 -5.74 15.12 7.49
CA ALA A 78 -5.31 16.13 6.53
C ALA A 78 -6.17 16.13 5.25
N PHE A 79 -6.56 14.94 4.79
CA PHE A 79 -7.48 14.78 3.65
C PHE A 79 -8.86 15.38 3.92
N VAL A 80 -9.52 15.03 5.04
CA VAL A 80 -10.86 15.54 5.35
C VAL A 80 -10.87 17.03 5.71
N ASP A 81 -9.78 17.57 6.26
CA ASP A 81 -9.61 19.00 6.48
C ASP A 81 -9.51 19.76 5.15
N ALA A 82 -8.81 19.19 4.15
CA ALA A 82 -8.68 19.76 2.81
C ALA A 82 -9.95 19.56 1.94
N ASN A 83 -10.80 18.59 2.27
CA ASN A 83 -11.96 18.22 1.47
C ASN A 83 -13.23 18.12 2.32
N PRO A 84 -13.93 19.24 2.57
CA PRO A 84 -15.09 19.29 3.46
C PRO A 84 -16.23 18.32 3.09
N GLN A 85 -16.37 17.95 1.81
CA GLN A 85 -17.35 16.95 1.36
C GLN A 85 -17.09 15.53 1.87
N TRP A 86 -15.87 15.24 2.33
CA TRP A 86 -15.50 13.97 2.94
C TRP A 86 -15.46 14.02 4.47
N GLN A 87 -15.82 15.15 5.08
CA GLN A 87 -15.99 15.23 6.53
C GLN A 87 -17.17 14.35 6.97
N LYS A 88 -17.09 13.84 8.20
CA LYS A 88 -18.04 12.89 8.77
C LYS A 88 -19.51 13.29 8.60
N ASP A 89 -19.81 14.57 8.82
CA ASP A 89 -21.18 15.10 8.79
C ASP A 89 -21.64 15.54 7.39
N ASN A 90 -20.74 15.52 6.40
CA ASN A 90 -20.98 16.06 5.05
C ASN A 90 -20.93 15.01 3.93
N ILE A 91 -20.37 13.83 4.20
CA ILE A 91 -20.27 12.76 3.19
C ILE A 91 -21.66 12.36 2.69
N ALA A 92 -21.79 12.18 1.38
CA ALA A 92 -23.05 11.77 0.77
C ALA A 92 -23.36 10.30 1.08
N THR A 93 -24.62 9.98 1.36
CA THR A 93 -25.06 8.66 1.85
C THR A 93 -24.76 7.50 0.88
N GLU A 94 -24.61 7.79 -0.40
CA GLU A 94 -24.21 6.81 -1.43
C GLU A 94 -22.75 6.35 -1.30
N TYR A 95 -21.91 7.11 -0.59
CA TYR A 95 -20.50 6.82 -0.40
C TYR A 95 -20.18 6.15 0.94
N HIS A 96 -21.19 5.81 1.75
CA HIS A 96 -20.96 5.07 3.00
C HIS A 96 -22.18 4.24 3.45
N ASP A 97 -21.95 3.34 4.38
CA ASP A 97 -22.91 2.37 4.92
C ASP A 97 -23.50 2.79 6.29
N GLY A 98 -23.41 4.08 6.61
CA GLY A 98 -23.86 4.63 7.89
C GLY A 98 -22.87 4.49 9.06
N VAL A 99 -21.70 3.87 8.88
CA VAL A 99 -20.66 3.82 9.93
C VAL A 99 -19.42 4.65 9.62
N TYR A 100 -19.44 5.50 8.59
CA TYR A 100 -18.29 6.34 8.21
C TYR A 100 -17.68 7.12 9.38
N LEU A 101 -16.37 6.94 9.58
CA LEU A 101 -15.59 7.51 10.68
C LEU A 101 -16.29 7.34 12.04
N ARG A 102 -16.94 6.20 12.29
CA ARG A 102 -17.83 5.97 13.46
C ARG A 102 -17.23 6.43 14.78
N LEU A 103 -15.94 6.23 14.99
CA LEU A 103 -15.24 6.56 16.24
C LEU A 103 -14.75 8.01 16.33
N TRP A 104 -14.82 8.79 15.26
CA TRP A 104 -14.45 10.20 15.28
C TRP A 104 -15.61 11.05 15.85
N GLU A 105 -15.27 12.10 16.58
CA GLU A 105 -16.23 13.11 17.03
C GLU A 105 -16.21 14.29 16.06
N GLY A 106 -17.19 14.31 15.15
CA GLY A 106 -17.16 15.19 13.98
C GLY A 106 -15.91 14.93 13.14
N ASN A 107 -15.01 15.91 13.08
CA ASN A 107 -13.78 15.88 12.30
C ASN A 107 -12.50 15.67 13.16
N ILE A 108 -12.67 15.06 14.33
CA ILE A 108 -11.61 14.81 15.32
C ILE A 108 -11.50 13.30 15.56
N TYR A 109 -10.33 12.72 15.26
CA TYR A 109 -10.03 11.32 15.58
C TYR A 109 -9.84 11.11 17.09
N PRO A 110 -10.00 9.88 17.60
CA PRO A 110 -9.84 9.60 19.03
C PRO A 110 -8.48 10.02 19.60
N GLU A 111 -8.46 10.54 20.82
CA GLU A 111 -7.24 10.99 21.49
C GLU A 111 -6.18 9.87 21.54
N GLY A 112 -4.92 10.22 21.26
CA GLY A 112 -3.80 9.26 21.26
C GLY A 112 -3.81 8.25 20.10
N LYS A 113 -4.67 8.42 19.08
CA LYS A 113 -4.79 7.50 17.92
C LYS A 113 -4.28 8.07 16.61
N ALA A 114 -3.45 9.13 16.66
CA ALA A 114 -2.88 9.77 15.47
C ALA A 114 -2.19 8.76 14.52
N ASP A 115 -1.39 7.86 15.08
CA ASP A 115 -0.60 6.86 14.32
C ASP A 115 -1.31 5.50 14.18
N HIS A 116 -2.59 5.40 14.58
CA HIS A 116 -3.39 4.20 14.31
C HIS A 116 -3.99 4.30 12.91
N PRO A 117 -4.25 3.15 12.25
CA PRO A 117 -4.91 3.16 10.97
C PRO A 117 -6.28 3.83 11.09
N VAL A 118 -6.66 4.59 10.07
CA VAL A 118 -8.04 5.07 9.95
C VAL A 118 -8.95 3.87 9.69
N ILE A 119 -10.05 3.80 10.42
CA ILE A 119 -11.05 2.73 10.27
C ILE A 119 -12.44 3.30 10.07
N TYR A 120 -13.34 2.45 9.59
CA TYR A 120 -14.67 2.83 9.12
C TYR A 120 -14.63 3.83 7.97
N VAL A 121 -13.77 3.57 6.99
CA VAL A 121 -13.76 4.25 5.70
C VAL A 121 -14.38 3.34 4.66
N SER A 122 -15.16 3.90 3.75
CA SER A 122 -15.69 3.13 2.62
C SER A 122 -14.63 3.01 1.52
N TRP A 123 -14.84 2.07 0.60
CA TRP A 123 -14.00 1.97 -0.60
C TRP A 123 -13.96 3.28 -1.41
N TYR A 124 -15.10 3.98 -1.53
CA TYR A 124 -15.18 5.28 -2.20
C TYR A 124 -14.31 6.34 -1.53
N ALA A 125 -14.33 6.39 -0.19
CA ALA A 125 -13.54 7.35 0.57
C ALA A 125 -12.05 7.02 0.54
N ALA A 126 -11.69 5.73 0.57
CA ALA A 126 -10.31 5.26 0.40
C ALA A 126 -9.74 5.63 -0.98
N MET A 127 -10.54 5.47 -2.04
CA MET A 127 -10.18 5.93 -3.38
C MET A 127 -9.98 7.44 -3.46
N ALA A 128 -10.90 8.22 -2.90
CA ALA A 128 -10.81 9.67 -2.92
C ALA A 128 -9.59 10.19 -2.15
N TYR A 129 -9.27 9.54 -1.02
CA TYR A 129 -8.02 9.80 -0.30
C TYR A 129 -6.81 9.51 -1.18
N ALA A 130 -6.77 8.35 -1.84
CA ALA A 130 -5.65 7.96 -2.69
C ALA A 130 -5.46 8.98 -3.83
N GLU A 131 -6.54 9.37 -4.52
CA GLU A 131 -6.49 10.38 -5.58
C GLU A 131 -5.98 11.73 -5.05
N TRP A 132 -6.51 12.20 -3.91
CA TRP A 132 -6.07 13.45 -3.28
C TRP A 132 -4.59 13.41 -2.89
N ALA A 133 -4.09 12.26 -2.46
CA ALA A 133 -2.68 12.05 -2.11
C ALA A 133 -1.77 11.85 -3.33
N GLY A 134 -2.30 11.87 -4.57
CA GLY A 134 -1.55 11.61 -5.80
C GLY A 134 -1.18 10.13 -5.99
N LYS A 135 -1.98 9.22 -5.40
CA LYS A 135 -1.80 7.76 -5.36
C LYS A 135 -2.99 7.06 -6.02
N ARG A 136 -3.04 5.74 -5.90
CA ARG A 136 -4.20 4.88 -6.21
C ARG A 136 -4.27 3.73 -5.23
N LEU A 137 -5.40 3.03 -5.18
CA LEU A 137 -5.48 1.75 -4.50
C LEU A 137 -4.68 0.68 -5.27
N PRO A 138 -4.08 -0.31 -4.57
CA PRO A 138 -3.49 -1.46 -5.21
C PRO A 138 -4.60 -2.34 -5.81
N THR A 139 -4.26 -3.06 -6.88
CA THR A 139 -5.04 -4.21 -7.33
C THR A 139 -4.85 -5.38 -6.35
N GLU A 140 -5.73 -6.38 -6.41
CA GLU A 140 -5.59 -7.59 -5.59
C GLU A 140 -4.25 -8.30 -5.83
N ALA A 141 -3.84 -8.44 -7.09
CA ALA A 141 -2.56 -9.05 -7.46
C ALA A 141 -1.36 -8.26 -6.95
N GLU A 142 -1.40 -6.93 -7.01
CA GLU A 142 -0.37 -6.07 -6.42
C GLU A 142 -0.30 -6.23 -4.91
N TRP A 143 -1.45 -6.22 -4.24
CA TRP A 143 -1.52 -6.37 -2.78
C TRP A 143 -0.98 -7.73 -2.34
N GLU A 144 -1.37 -8.82 -2.99
CA GLU A 144 -0.90 -10.17 -2.63
C GLU A 144 0.61 -10.35 -2.88
N LYS A 145 1.11 -9.89 -4.03
CA LYS A 145 2.54 -9.91 -4.33
C LYS A 145 3.34 -9.11 -3.30
N ALA A 146 2.83 -7.94 -2.92
CA ALA A 146 3.43 -7.09 -1.90
C ALA A 146 3.40 -7.77 -0.53
N ALA A 147 2.27 -8.38 -0.14
CA ALA A 147 2.10 -9.08 1.13
C ALA A 147 3.07 -10.27 1.27
N LEU A 148 3.30 -11.02 0.20
CA LEU A 148 4.25 -12.13 0.18
C LEU A 148 5.71 -11.70 0.41
N GLY A 149 6.06 -10.42 0.21
CA GLY A 149 7.37 -9.89 0.59
C GLY A 149 8.56 -10.59 -0.10
N GLY A 150 8.37 -11.11 -1.31
CA GLY A 150 9.39 -11.88 -2.05
C GLY A 150 9.41 -13.38 -1.74
N LEU A 151 8.51 -13.86 -0.89
CA LEU A 151 8.28 -15.29 -0.67
C LEU A 151 7.36 -15.86 -1.77
N SER A 152 7.42 -17.17 -1.98
CA SER A 152 6.58 -17.89 -2.94
C SER A 152 5.89 -19.06 -2.25
N GLY A 153 4.58 -19.20 -2.49
CA GLY A 153 3.78 -20.31 -1.96
C GLY A 153 3.74 -20.37 -0.44
N LYS A 154 3.69 -19.20 0.22
CA LYS A 154 3.63 -19.09 1.69
C LYS A 154 2.24 -18.67 2.15
N VAL A 155 1.86 -19.18 3.32
CA VAL A 155 0.55 -18.91 3.92
C VAL A 155 0.48 -17.51 4.53
N TYR A 156 1.59 -17.03 5.10
CA TYR A 156 1.70 -15.74 5.77
C TYR A 156 2.83 -14.90 5.16
N PRO A 157 2.80 -13.56 5.33
CA PRO A 157 3.88 -12.65 4.91
C PRO A 157 5.29 -12.99 5.44
N TRP A 158 5.36 -13.82 6.49
CA TRP A 158 6.60 -14.25 7.15
C TRP A 158 6.90 -15.76 7.01
N GLY A 159 6.04 -16.54 6.33
CA GLY A 159 6.27 -17.97 6.13
C GLY A 159 5.02 -18.84 6.23
N ASP A 160 5.18 -20.10 6.60
CA ASP A 160 4.10 -21.10 6.59
C ASP A 160 3.44 -21.32 7.96
N THR A 161 4.07 -20.84 9.03
CA THR A 161 3.62 -21.09 10.40
C THR A 161 3.02 -19.85 11.03
N TYR A 162 1.88 -20.04 11.69
CA TYR A 162 1.28 -19.04 12.56
C TYR A 162 2.32 -18.50 13.55
N ASP A 163 2.39 -17.18 13.67
CA ASP A 163 3.17 -16.50 14.70
C ASP A 163 2.39 -15.28 15.20
N ALA A 164 2.14 -15.22 16.52
CA ALA A 164 1.42 -14.11 17.14
C ALA A 164 2.29 -12.85 17.31
N THR A 165 3.59 -12.97 17.10
CA THR A 165 4.57 -11.87 17.21
C THR A 165 4.78 -11.14 15.88
N HIS A 166 3.98 -11.44 14.86
CA HIS A 166 4.11 -10.88 13.51
C HIS A 166 2.85 -10.16 13.00
N ALA A 167 1.76 -10.17 13.76
CA ALA A 167 0.51 -9.51 13.34
C ALA A 167 -0.43 -9.23 14.52
N ASN A 168 -1.29 -8.22 14.36
CA ASN A 168 -2.41 -7.93 15.25
C ASN A 168 -3.65 -8.72 14.80
N TYR A 169 -3.90 -9.93 15.32
CA TYR A 169 -5.03 -10.75 14.87
C TYR A 169 -5.57 -11.71 15.94
N GLY A 170 -6.82 -12.13 15.76
CA GLY A 170 -7.49 -13.09 16.63
C GLY A 170 -8.32 -12.45 17.76
N ARG A 171 -9.01 -13.30 18.52
CA ARG A 171 -10.09 -12.94 19.47
C ARG A 171 -9.66 -12.05 20.65
N TYR A 172 -8.35 -11.85 20.86
CA TYR A 172 -7.82 -11.07 21.97
C TYR A 172 -7.40 -9.64 21.57
N HIS A 173 -7.47 -9.31 20.28
CA HIS A 173 -7.11 -8.01 19.74
C HIS A 173 -8.39 -7.31 19.26
N ASN A 174 -9.08 -6.59 20.16
CA ASN A 174 -10.40 -6.01 19.90
C ASN A 174 -10.37 -4.66 19.17
N ALA A 175 -9.18 -4.15 18.84
CA ALA A 175 -9.00 -2.88 18.16
C ALA A 175 -7.69 -2.87 17.37
N PRO A 176 -7.62 -2.07 16.28
CA PRO A 176 -6.36 -1.76 15.64
C PRO A 176 -5.39 -1.13 16.64
N ILE A 177 -4.10 -1.37 16.43
CA ILE A 177 -3.02 -0.72 17.16
C ILE A 177 -2.34 0.32 16.26
N ALA A 178 -1.34 1.04 16.78
CA ALA A 178 -0.54 1.92 15.94
C ALA A 178 0.05 1.12 14.77
N VAL A 179 0.28 1.76 13.63
CA VAL A 179 0.94 1.07 12.51
C VAL A 179 2.39 0.71 12.87
N GLY A 180 2.92 -0.33 12.24
CA GLY A 180 4.34 -0.66 12.28
C GLY A 180 4.84 -1.25 13.61
N GLN A 181 3.96 -1.86 14.39
CA GLN A 181 4.32 -2.44 15.70
C GLN A 181 4.90 -3.85 15.59
N TYR A 182 4.69 -4.52 14.46
CA TYR A 182 5.23 -5.84 14.15
C TYR A 182 6.36 -5.75 13.12
N PRO A 183 7.22 -6.77 12.99
CA PRO A 183 8.27 -6.77 11.97
C PRO A 183 7.70 -6.63 10.54
N PRO A 184 8.36 -5.89 9.63
CA PRO A 184 7.94 -5.83 8.24
C PRO A 184 8.26 -7.14 7.51
N ASN A 185 7.59 -7.37 6.37
CA ASN A 185 7.93 -8.46 5.46
C ASN A 185 9.23 -8.16 4.66
N GLY A 186 9.60 -9.06 3.73
CA GLY A 186 10.83 -8.94 2.96
C GLY A 186 10.92 -7.74 2.00
N TYR A 187 9.82 -7.03 1.76
CA TYR A 187 9.80 -5.77 1.00
C TYR A 187 9.73 -4.51 1.87
N GLY A 188 9.72 -4.65 3.21
CA GLY A 188 9.62 -3.51 4.11
C GLY A 188 8.19 -3.02 4.36
N LEU A 189 7.18 -3.84 4.05
CA LEU A 189 5.77 -3.55 4.32
C LEU A 189 5.36 -4.10 5.68
N TYR A 190 4.61 -3.31 6.43
CA TYR A 190 4.11 -3.65 7.76
C TYR A 190 2.64 -4.04 7.70
N ASP A 191 2.20 -4.81 8.70
CA ASP A 191 0.78 -5.08 8.97
C ASP A 191 -0.04 -5.64 7.77
N MET A 192 0.64 -6.23 6.78
CA MET A 192 0.00 -6.87 5.61
C MET A 192 -0.87 -8.08 6.01
N ALA A 193 -0.79 -8.55 7.25
CA ALA A 193 -1.74 -9.48 7.83
C ALA A 193 -2.22 -8.96 9.19
N GLY A 194 -3.54 -8.89 9.36
CA GLY A 194 -4.17 -8.39 10.59
C GLY A 194 -4.31 -6.88 10.62
N ASN A 195 -4.49 -6.34 11.83
CA ASN A 195 -4.75 -4.93 12.13
C ASN A 195 -6.07 -4.38 11.56
N ILE A 196 -6.18 -4.21 10.24
CA ILE A 196 -7.40 -3.77 9.53
C ILE A 196 -7.57 -4.46 8.17
N SER A 197 -8.79 -4.39 7.62
CA SER A 197 -9.17 -4.88 6.28
C SER A 197 -9.90 -3.79 5.51
#